data_AF-A0A847JDW2-F1
#
_entry.id   AF-A0A847JDW2-F1
#
_cell.length_a   1.000
_cell.length_b   1.000
_cell.length_c   1.000
_cell.angle_alpha   90.00
_cell.angle_beta   90.00
_cell.angle_gamma   90.00
#
_symmetry.space_group_name_H-M   'P 1'
#
loop_
_entity.id
_entity.type
_entity.pdbx_description
1 polymer ?
#
loop_
_entity_poly.entity_id
_entity_poly.type
_entity_poly.pdbx_seq_one_letter_code
_entity_poly.pdbx_strand_id
1 'polypeptide(L)'
;MRSSATDTEHRTTTIGASAEETSATVATVAAATEELNAAVEDIARQSERALAISRDAGRRVGDGREAIGGLSAAVGDIVGVVDLIRSVAEQTKLLALNATIEAARAGEAGRGFGVVATEVKALAGQSAAATESISERIRAVEESAHRCMTSIDGITGVIEEIAGAASAIAAAVQQQSTATQEIARSMQMASTATDDVSANVGTVAAAAGETGRAAGEVASASEDLAGQTERLRSSVRAFLDRARDVAGTARAAA
;
A
#
# COMPACT_ATOMS: atom_id res chain seq x y z
N MET A 1 49.35 -34.49 -3.33
CA MET A 1 49.23 -33.39 -2.33
C MET A 1 49.33 -32.02 -2.97
N ARG A 2 50.42 -31.67 -3.67
CA ARG A 2 50.57 -30.35 -4.32
C ARG A 2 49.42 -29.95 -5.26
N SER A 3 49.01 -30.84 -6.17
CA SER A 3 47.85 -30.60 -7.04
C SER A 3 46.55 -30.38 -6.25
N SER A 4 46.33 -31.09 -5.15
CA SER A 4 45.14 -30.93 -4.30
C SER A 4 45.14 -29.59 -3.54
N ALA A 5 46.32 -29.11 -3.15
CA ALA A 5 46.48 -27.79 -2.53
C ALA A 5 46.15 -26.68 -3.53
N THR A 6 46.71 -26.75 -4.75
CA THR A 6 46.40 -25.78 -5.83
C THR A 6 44.92 -25.79 -6.21
N ASP A 7 44.29 -26.97 -6.26
CA ASP A 7 42.84 -27.07 -6.54
C ASP A 7 42.00 -26.42 -5.43
N THR A 8 42.45 -26.54 -4.17
CA THR A 8 41.81 -25.90 -3.02
C THR A 8 41.99 -24.38 -3.02
N GLU A 9 43.17 -23.88 -3.38
CA GLU A 9 43.44 -22.44 -3.58
C GLU A 9 42.56 -21.85 -4.69
N HIS A 10 42.40 -22.56 -5.81
CA HIS A 10 41.52 -22.11 -6.89
C HIS A 10 40.05 -22.06 -6.42
N ARG A 11 39.58 -23.11 -5.74
CA ARG A 11 38.21 -23.16 -5.21
C ARG A 11 37.94 -22.08 -4.17
N THR A 12 38.88 -21.82 -3.26
CA THR A 12 38.74 -20.75 -2.25
C THR A 12 38.69 -19.37 -2.90
N THR A 13 39.44 -19.13 -3.97
CA THR A 13 39.34 -17.89 -4.75
C THR A 13 37.94 -17.71 -5.35
N THR A 14 37.36 -18.77 -5.93
CA THR A 14 35.99 -18.73 -6.47
C THR A 14 34.95 -18.48 -5.38
N ILE A 15 35.06 -19.16 -4.23
CA ILE A 15 34.12 -18.96 -3.10
C ILE A 15 34.24 -17.54 -2.54
N GLY A 16 35.47 -17.00 -2.43
CA GLY A 16 35.70 -15.61 -2.01
C GLY A 16 34.99 -14.60 -2.90
N ALA A 17 35.11 -14.75 -4.22
CA ALA A 17 34.41 -13.88 -5.17
C ALA A 17 32.87 -13.98 -5.03
N SER A 18 32.33 -15.19 -4.85
CA SER A 18 30.89 -15.38 -4.59
C SER A 18 30.44 -14.77 -3.26
N ALA A 19 31.29 -14.78 -2.23
CA ALA A 19 30.99 -14.14 -0.96
C ALA A 19 30.95 -12.61 -1.09
N GLU A 20 31.90 -12.01 -1.82
CA GLU A 20 31.89 -10.57 -2.13
C GLU A 20 30.62 -10.16 -2.90
N GLU A 21 30.24 -10.93 -3.93
CA GLU A 21 29.01 -10.72 -4.70
C GLU A 21 27.75 -10.82 -3.81
N THR A 22 27.74 -11.80 -2.91
CA THR A 22 26.65 -11.97 -1.94
C THR A 22 26.56 -10.77 -0.99
N SER A 23 27.70 -10.27 -0.49
CA SER A 23 27.73 -9.08 0.39
C SER A 23 27.19 -7.83 -0.33
N ALA A 24 27.59 -7.62 -1.59
CA ALA A 24 27.04 -6.52 -2.40
C ALA A 24 25.52 -6.63 -2.62
N THR A 25 25.03 -7.86 -2.86
CA THR A 25 23.59 -8.14 -2.95
C THR A 25 22.89 -7.85 -1.63
N VAL A 26 23.48 -8.25 -0.51
CA VAL A 26 22.93 -8.03 0.83
C VAL A 26 22.79 -6.52 1.11
N ALA A 27 23.83 -5.74 0.82
CA ALA A 27 23.80 -4.28 0.97
C ALA A 27 22.72 -3.62 0.10
N THR A 28 22.55 -4.09 -1.13
CA THR A 28 21.53 -3.58 -2.05
C THR A 28 20.11 -3.86 -1.53
N VAL A 29 19.84 -5.07 -1.04
CA VAL A 29 18.52 -5.41 -0.48
C VAL A 29 18.27 -4.66 0.83
N ALA A 30 19.30 -4.45 1.67
CA ALA A 30 19.18 -3.64 2.88
C ALA A 30 18.76 -2.19 2.56
N ALA A 31 19.41 -1.55 1.59
CA ALA A 31 19.03 -0.21 1.13
C ALA A 31 17.59 -0.16 0.58
N ALA A 32 17.19 -1.13 -0.25
CA ALA A 32 15.82 -1.23 -0.75
C ALA A 32 14.80 -1.44 0.40
N THR A 33 15.19 -2.14 1.46
CA THR A 33 14.35 -2.37 2.65
C THR A 33 14.14 -1.09 3.45
N GLU A 34 15.17 -0.24 3.57
CA GLU A 34 15.07 1.08 4.20
C GLU A 34 14.13 2.01 3.40
N GLU A 35 14.27 2.06 2.07
CA GLU A 35 13.37 2.82 1.20
C GLU A 35 11.92 2.32 1.30
N LEU A 36 11.71 0.99 1.32
CA LEU A 36 10.40 0.39 1.53
C LEU A 36 9.79 0.79 2.87
N ASN A 37 10.59 0.83 3.94
CA ASN A 37 10.08 1.22 5.26
C ASN A 37 9.61 2.68 5.27
N ALA A 38 10.37 3.58 4.64
CA ALA A 38 9.96 4.98 4.48
C ALA A 38 8.64 5.10 3.68
N ALA A 39 8.51 4.35 2.58
CA ALA A 39 7.28 4.33 1.78
C ALA A 39 6.07 3.79 2.57
N VAL A 40 6.27 2.74 3.37
CA VAL A 40 5.23 2.16 4.24
C VAL A 40 4.76 3.18 5.28
N GLU A 41 5.67 3.90 5.94
CA GLU A 41 5.32 4.96 6.89
C GLU A 41 4.54 6.11 6.22
N ASP A 42 4.92 6.49 5.01
CA ASP A 42 4.22 7.51 4.23
C ASP A 42 2.78 7.08 3.91
N ILE A 43 2.59 5.83 3.45
CA ILE A 43 1.26 5.29 3.13
C ILE A 43 0.42 5.16 4.41
N ALA A 44 1.01 4.80 5.55
CA ALA A 44 0.32 4.78 6.84
C ALA A 44 -0.28 6.15 7.18
N ARG A 45 0.55 7.21 7.10
CA ARG A 45 0.12 8.59 7.37
C ARG A 45 -0.94 9.06 6.39
N GLN A 46 -0.82 8.70 5.11
CA GLN A 46 -1.84 9.04 4.10
C GLN A 46 -3.17 8.34 4.37
N SER A 47 -3.14 7.07 4.81
CA SER A 47 -4.34 6.30 5.14
C SER A 47 -5.07 6.87 6.36
N GLU A 48 -4.33 7.25 7.42
CA GLU A 48 -4.89 7.94 8.58
C GLU A 48 -5.51 9.28 8.20
N ARG A 49 -4.83 10.04 7.33
CA ARG A 49 -5.36 11.31 6.82
C ARG A 49 -6.65 11.10 6.01
N ALA A 50 -6.72 10.08 5.17
CA ALA A 50 -7.92 9.74 4.41
C ALA A 50 -9.10 9.37 5.34
N LEU A 51 -8.84 8.61 6.41
CA LEU A 51 -9.84 8.31 7.44
C LEU A 51 -10.34 9.59 8.14
N ALA A 52 -9.44 10.49 8.50
CA ALA A 52 -9.80 11.77 9.12
C ALA A 52 -10.66 12.64 8.19
N ILE A 53 -10.29 12.75 6.91
CA ILE A 53 -11.05 13.47 5.89
C ILE A 53 -12.44 12.85 5.71
N SER A 54 -12.52 11.52 5.64
CA SER A 54 -13.80 10.80 5.49
C SER A 54 -14.74 11.05 6.67
N ARG A 55 -14.21 11.05 7.90
CA ARG A 55 -14.99 11.39 9.11
C ARG A 55 -15.47 12.84 9.09
N ASP A 56 -14.62 13.78 8.69
CA ASP A 56 -15.03 15.19 8.58
C ASP A 56 -16.09 15.38 7.50
N ALA A 57 -15.92 14.73 6.35
CA ALA A 57 -16.92 14.73 5.28
C ALA A 57 -18.25 14.15 5.77
N GLY A 58 -18.23 13.03 6.51
CA GLY A 58 -19.42 12.43 7.10
C GLY A 58 -20.18 13.38 8.02
N ARG A 59 -19.48 14.16 8.88
CA ARG A 59 -20.14 15.21 9.68
C ARG A 59 -20.80 16.26 8.82
N ARG A 60 -20.09 16.81 7.82
CA ARG A 60 -20.63 17.86 6.94
C ARG A 60 -21.85 17.39 6.16
N VAL A 61 -21.86 16.11 5.76
CA VAL A 61 -23.04 15.50 5.13
C VAL A 61 -24.20 15.40 6.13
N GLY A 62 -23.91 15.06 7.39
CA GLY A 62 -24.88 15.12 8.49
C GLY A 62 -25.52 16.50 8.65
N ASP A 63 -24.71 17.56 8.69
CA ASP A 63 -25.19 18.95 8.78
C ASP A 63 -26.07 19.32 7.58
N GLY A 64 -25.69 18.88 6.36
CA GLY A 64 -26.48 19.08 5.15
C GLY A 64 -27.83 18.36 5.19
N ARG A 65 -27.87 17.14 5.74
CA ARG A 65 -29.11 16.37 5.93
C ARG A 65 -30.05 17.07 6.90
N GLU A 66 -29.52 17.61 8.01
CA GLU A 66 -30.31 18.37 8.99
C GLU A 66 -30.90 19.65 8.36
N ALA A 67 -30.09 20.39 7.60
CA ALA A 67 -30.55 21.61 6.92
C ALA A 67 -31.70 21.34 5.94
N ILE A 68 -31.63 20.25 5.16
CA ILE A 68 -32.72 19.88 4.25
C ILE A 68 -33.93 19.35 5.01
N GLY A 69 -33.74 18.61 6.10
CA GLY A 69 -34.84 18.23 6.99
C GLY A 69 -35.60 19.44 7.53
N GLY A 70 -34.88 20.48 7.95
CA GLY A 70 -35.44 21.77 8.35
C GLY A 70 -36.18 22.49 7.21
N LEU A 71 -35.62 22.48 6.00
CA LEU A 71 -36.29 23.02 4.81
C LEU A 71 -37.61 22.30 4.53
N SER A 72 -37.63 20.96 4.56
CA SER A 72 -38.84 20.16 4.36
C SER A 72 -39.92 20.45 5.41
N ALA A 73 -39.53 20.63 6.68
CA ALA A 73 -40.47 21.01 7.73
C ALA A 73 -41.09 22.40 7.47
N ALA A 74 -40.25 23.40 7.16
CA ALA A 74 -40.70 24.76 6.86
C ALA A 74 -41.61 24.80 5.62
N VAL A 75 -41.31 23.99 4.60
CA VAL A 75 -42.16 23.86 3.42
C VAL A 75 -43.53 23.28 3.78
N GLY A 76 -43.58 22.25 4.62
CA GLY A 76 -44.84 21.68 5.12
C GLY A 76 -45.72 22.72 5.85
N ASP A 77 -45.12 23.59 6.66
CA ASP A 77 -45.85 24.68 7.32
C ASP A 77 -46.43 25.67 6.30
N ILE A 78 -45.69 26.01 5.25
CA ILE A 78 -46.16 26.89 4.17
C ILE A 78 -47.34 26.24 3.43
N VAL A 79 -47.29 24.94 3.15
CA VAL A 79 -48.43 24.22 2.53
C VAL A 79 -49.69 24.39 3.37
N GLY A 80 -49.59 24.20 4.69
CA GLY A 80 -50.73 24.40 5.60
C GLY A 80 -51.30 25.83 5.55
N VAL A 81 -50.45 26.85 5.47
CA VAL A 81 -50.88 28.26 5.35
C VAL A 81 -51.54 28.51 4.00
N VAL A 82 -50.98 27.99 2.90
CA VAL A 82 -51.54 28.16 1.55
C VAL A 82 -52.91 27.49 1.44
N ASP A 83 -53.08 26.31 2.03
CA ASP A 83 -54.37 25.62 2.11
C ASP A 83 -55.42 26.41 2.89
N LEU A 84 -55.02 27.03 4.01
CA LEU A 84 -55.90 27.92 4.77
C LEU A 84 -56.32 29.15 3.93
N ILE A 85 -55.39 29.81 3.24
CA ILE A 85 -55.70 30.97 2.40
C ILE A 85 -56.65 30.57 1.28
N ARG A 86 -56.44 29.41 0.64
CA ARG A 86 -57.33 28.88 -0.39
C ARG A 86 -58.75 28.66 0.16
N SER A 87 -58.87 28.06 1.34
CA SER A 87 -60.17 27.87 2.01
C SER A 87 -60.87 29.20 2.32
N VAL A 88 -60.13 30.20 2.80
CA VAL A 88 -60.66 31.56 3.06
C VAL A 88 -61.12 32.23 1.76
N ALA A 89 -60.37 32.09 0.67
CA ALA A 89 -60.73 32.63 -0.64
C ALA A 89 -62.02 31.97 -1.17
N GLU A 90 -62.17 30.66 -1.04
CA GLU A 90 -63.39 29.94 -1.41
C GLU A 90 -64.60 30.37 -0.58
N GLN A 91 -64.44 30.50 0.74
CA GLN A 91 -65.49 30.99 1.63
C GLN A 91 -65.89 32.44 1.30
N THR A 92 -64.91 33.29 1.02
CA THR A 92 -65.13 34.70 0.62
C THR A 92 -65.88 34.76 -0.71
N LYS A 93 -65.53 33.90 -1.67
CA LYS A 93 -66.22 33.79 -2.95
C LYS A 93 -67.69 33.38 -2.77
N LEU A 94 -67.98 32.45 -1.86
CA LEU A 94 -69.35 32.04 -1.52
C LEU A 94 -70.14 33.16 -0.81
N LEU A 95 -69.50 33.88 0.12
CA LEU A 95 -70.11 35.04 0.79
C LEU A 95 -70.44 36.16 -0.21
N ALA A 96 -69.51 36.46 -1.11
CA ALA A 96 -69.69 37.44 -2.17
C ALA A 96 -70.82 37.04 -3.12
N LEU A 97 -70.95 35.75 -3.46
CA LEU A 97 -72.05 35.23 -4.25
C LEU A 97 -73.41 35.46 -3.55
N ASN A 98 -73.51 35.15 -2.26
CA ASN A 98 -74.72 35.38 -1.48
C ASN A 98 -75.07 36.89 -1.43
N ALA A 99 -74.05 37.75 -1.29
CA ALA A 99 -74.23 39.20 -1.34
C ALA A 99 -74.72 39.70 -2.72
N THR A 100 -74.23 39.12 -3.82
CA THR A 100 -74.72 39.41 -5.17
C THR A 100 -76.19 39.02 -5.33
N ILE A 101 -76.60 37.87 -4.78
CA ILE A 101 -78.00 37.41 -4.79
C ILE A 101 -78.90 38.37 -4.03
N GLU A 102 -78.50 38.79 -2.83
CA GLU A 102 -79.30 39.71 -2.01
C GLU A 102 -79.36 41.13 -2.62
N ALA A 103 -78.27 41.59 -3.24
CA ALA A 103 -78.23 42.84 -4.00
C ALA A 103 -79.24 42.83 -5.16
N ALA A 104 -79.31 41.72 -5.90
CA ALA A 104 -80.28 41.55 -6.99
C ALA A 104 -81.72 41.55 -6.46
N ARG A 105 -81.95 40.98 -5.27
CA ARG A 105 -83.26 40.93 -4.59
C ARG A 105 -83.73 42.31 -4.13
N ALA A 106 -82.81 43.18 -3.73
CA ALA A 106 -83.10 44.57 -3.33
C ALA A 106 -83.35 45.53 -4.52
N GLY A 107 -83.21 45.08 -5.76
CA GLY A 107 -83.50 45.88 -6.96
C GLY A 107 -82.60 47.12 -7.09
N GLU A 108 -83.19 48.28 -7.43
CA GLU A 108 -82.48 49.56 -7.58
C GLU A 108 -81.71 49.98 -6.33
N ALA A 109 -82.23 49.69 -5.13
CA ALA A 109 -81.57 50.05 -3.87
C ALA A 109 -80.29 49.24 -3.60
N GLY A 110 -80.16 48.04 -4.20
CA GLY A 110 -79.02 47.14 -4.02
C GLY A 110 -77.89 47.32 -5.02
N ARG A 111 -78.03 48.22 -6.01
CA ARG A 111 -77.11 48.34 -7.16
C ARG A 111 -75.65 48.57 -6.74
N GLY A 112 -75.40 49.48 -5.80
CA GLY A 112 -74.06 49.75 -5.29
C GLY A 112 -73.44 48.57 -4.54
N PHE A 113 -74.26 47.85 -3.76
CA PHE A 113 -73.84 46.65 -3.04
C PHE A 113 -73.51 45.49 -3.99
N GLY A 114 -74.26 45.35 -5.08
CA GLY A 114 -74.02 44.34 -6.12
C GLY A 114 -72.68 44.51 -6.85
N VAL A 115 -72.27 45.77 -7.09
CA VAL A 115 -70.95 46.08 -7.68
C VAL A 115 -69.83 45.64 -6.73
N VAL A 116 -69.92 46.01 -5.45
CA VAL A 116 -68.94 45.60 -4.44
C VAL A 116 -68.87 44.08 -4.31
N ALA A 117 -70.02 43.40 -4.26
CA ALA A 117 -70.07 41.94 -4.18
C ALA A 117 -69.40 41.25 -5.38
N THR A 118 -69.56 41.81 -6.58
CA THR A 118 -68.91 41.28 -7.79
C THR A 118 -67.39 41.47 -7.75
N GLU A 119 -66.92 42.63 -7.29
CA GLU A 119 -65.50 42.92 -7.13
C GLU A 119 -64.86 41.98 -6.10
N VAL A 120 -65.49 41.79 -4.93
CA VAL A 120 -65.03 40.85 -3.90
C VAL A 120 -64.96 39.41 -4.44
N LYS A 121 -65.96 38.99 -5.23
CA LYS A 121 -65.96 37.66 -5.89
C LYS A 121 -64.78 37.51 -6.86
N ALA A 122 -64.44 38.55 -7.61
CA ALA A 122 -63.31 38.56 -8.54
C ALA A 122 -61.97 38.48 -7.79
N LEU A 123 -61.78 39.29 -6.73
CA LEU A 123 -60.59 39.24 -5.88
C LEU A 123 -60.41 37.87 -5.22
N ALA A 124 -61.49 37.27 -4.72
CA ALA A 124 -61.46 35.93 -4.15
C ALA A 124 -61.03 34.87 -5.19
N GLY A 125 -61.51 35.00 -6.43
CA GLY A 125 -61.06 34.15 -7.55
C GLY A 125 -59.58 34.31 -7.88
N GLN A 126 -59.08 35.55 -7.92
CA GLN A 126 -57.65 35.83 -8.13
C GLN A 126 -56.79 35.28 -6.99
N SER A 127 -57.25 35.40 -5.74
CA SER A 127 -56.56 34.86 -4.56
C SER A 127 -56.45 33.33 -4.63
N ALA A 128 -57.54 32.63 -4.98
CA ALA A 128 -57.52 31.18 -5.17
C ALA A 128 -56.52 30.75 -6.27
N ALA A 129 -56.54 31.42 -7.42
CA ALA A 129 -55.60 31.14 -8.52
C ALA A 129 -54.14 31.41 -8.12
N ALA A 130 -53.89 32.47 -7.35
CA ALA A 130 -52.55 32.76 -6.82
C ALA A 130 -52.09 31.67 -5.83
N THR A 131 -52.95 31.20 -4.93
CA THR A 131 -52.62 30.11 -4.01
C THR A 131 -52.34 28.78 -4.72
N GLU A 132 -53.03 28.51 -5.83
CA GLU A 132 -52.77 27.33 -6.66
C GLU A 132 -51.37 27.41 -7.30
N SER A 133 -51.01 28.56 -7.90
CA SER A 133 -49.67 28.76 -8.47
C SER A 133 -48.55 28.68 -7.41
N ILE A 134 -48.79 29.18 -6.19
CA ILE A 134 -47.85 29.04 -5.08
C ILE A 134 -47.70 27.56 -4.70
N SER A 135 -48.79 26.80 -4.65
CA SER A 135 -48.78 25.36 -4.34
C SER A 135 -47.94 24.57 -5.35
N GLU A 136 -48.04 24.88 -6.64
CA GLU A 136 -47.21 24.25 -7.69
C GLU A 136 -45.72 24.54 -7.48
N ARG A 137 -45.37 25.78 -7.15
CA ARG A 137 -43.97 26.17 -6.87
C ARG A 137 -43.43 25.47 -5.63
N ILE A 138 -44.25 25.31 -4.60
CA ILE A 138 -43.87 24.59 -3.38
C ILE A 138 -43.57 23.12 -3.69
N ARG A 139 -44.42 22.44 -4.46
CA ARG A 139 -44.18 21.05 -4.87
C ARG A 139 -42.84 20.89 -5.60
N ALA A 140 -42.49 21.83 -6.47
CA ALA A 140 -41.19 21.80 -7.15
C ALA A 140 -40.00 21.96 -6.17
N VAL A 141 -40.16 22.76 -5.11
CA VAL A 141 -39.16 22.89 -4.03
C VAL A 141 -39.05 21.59 -3.24
N GLU A 142 -40.17 20.95 -2.89
CA GLU A 142 -40.18 19.65 -2.20
C GLU A 142 -39.49 18.56 -3.02
N GLU A 143 -39.76 18.48 -4.32
CA GLU A 143 -39.12 17.53 -5.23
C GLU A 143 -37.60 17.77 -5.29
N SER A 144 -37.17 19.03 -5.39
CA SER A 144 -35.75 19.39 -5.37
C SER A 144 -35.08 19.04 -4.03
N ALA A 145 -35.77 19.26 -2.91
CA ALA A 145 -35.28 18.87 -1.59
C ALA A 145 -35.12 17.35 -1.47
N HIS A 146 -36.11 16.58 -1.97
CA HIS A 146 -36.05 15.13 -1.99
C HIS A 146 -34.88 14.60 -2.83
N ARG A 147 -34.69 15.14 -4.05
CA ARG A 147 -33.53 14.80 -4.89
C ARG A 147 -32.19 15.12 -4.24
N CYS A 148 -32.14 16.21 -3.47
CA CYS A 148 -30.95 16.59 -2.72
C CYS A 148 -30.65 15.57 -1.61
N MET A 149 -31.67 15.11 -0.86
CA MET A 149 -31.51 14.05 0.14
C MET A 149 -30.99 12.75 -0.46
N THR A 150 -31.55 12.29 -1.59
CA THR A 150 -31.07 11.08 -2.28
C THR A 150 -29.59 11.21 -2.68
N SER A 151 -29.18 12.41 -3.12
CA SER A 151 -27.80 12.68 -3.49
C SER A 151 -26.88 12.66 -2.28
N ILE A 152 -27.33 13.20 -1.15
CA ILE A 152 -26.64 13.15 0.16
C ILE A 152 -26.48 11.70 0.66
N ASP A 153 -27.51 10.88 0.54
CA ASP A 153 -27.43 9.47 0.91
C ASP A 153 -26.40 8.73 0.04
N GLY A 154 -26.38 9.00 -1.27
CA GLY A 154 -25.36 8.47 -2.19
C GLY A 154 -23.93 8.90 -1.81
N ILE A 155 -23.73 10.18 -1.48
CA ILE A 155 -22.43 10.70 -1.02
C ILE A 155 -22.02 10.04 0.30
N THR A 156 -22.96 9.78 1.20
CA THR A 156 -22.70 9.08 2.48
C THR A 156 -22.11 7.69 2.22
N GLY A 157 -22.70 6.93 1.30
CA GLY A 157 -22.20 5.60 0.93
C GLY A 157 -20.78 5.66 0.35
N VAL A 158 -20.48 6.64 -0.52
CA VAL A 158 -19.13 6.83 -1.07
C VAL A 158 -18.11 7.17 0.04
N ILE A 159 -18.49 8.00 1.02
CA ILE A 159 -17.62 8.34 2.15
C ILE A 159 -17.31 7.09 3.00
N GLU A 160 -18.31 6.24 3.25
CA GLU A 160 -18.14 4.98 3.98
C GLU A 160 -17.23 4.01 3.23
N GLU A 161 -17.37 3.90 1.90
CA GLU A 161 -16.50 3.09 1.05
C GLU A 161 -15.04 3.56 1.10
N ILE A 162 -14.81 4.88 1.02
CA ILE A 162 -13.47 5.47 1.15
C ILE A 162 -12.88 5.18 2.53
N ALA A 163 -13.67 5.32 3.60
CA ALA A 163 -13.21 5.01 4.95
C ALA A 163 -12.86 3.53 5.11
N GLY A 164 -13.67 2.63 4.53
CA GLY A 164 -13.40 1.19 4.50
C GLY A 164 -12.11 0.85 3.76
N ALA A 165 -11.92 1.43 2.57
CA ALA A 165 -10.71 1.24 1.77
C ALA A 165 -9.45 1.75 2.52
N ALA A 166 -9.51 2.95 3.12
CA ALA A 166 -8.40 3.50 3.89
C ALA A 166 -8.06 2.62 5.12
N SER A 167 -9.08 2.05 5.78
CA SER A 167 -8.86 1.11 6.88
C SER A 167 -8.22 -0.20 6.42
N ALA A 168 -8.62 -0.73 5.26
CA ALA A 168 -8.02 -1.93 4.70
C ALA A 168 -6.55 -1.70 4.30
N ILE A 169 -6.25 -0.54 3.70
CA ILE A 169 -4.87 -0.13 3.39
C ILE A 169 -4.05 -0.03 4.67
N ALA A 170 -4.55 0.62 5.72
CA ALA A 170 -3.83 0.73 6.99
C ALA A 170 -3.48 -0.65 7.59
N ALA A 171 -4.40 -1.61 7.51
CA ALA A 171 -4.14 -2.98 7.95
C ALA A 171 -3.06 -3.68 7.10
N ALA A 172 -3.12 -3.53 5.77
CA ALA A 172 -2.12 -4.09 4.86
C ALA A 172 -0.72 -3.46 5.09
N VAL A 173 -0.67 -2.17 5.32
CA VAL A 173 0.57 -1.42 5.64
C VAL A 173 1.20 -1.92 6.93
N GLN A 174 0.40 -2.21 7.96
CA GLN A 174 0.91 -2.80 9.21
C GLN A 174 1.54 -4.18 8.99
N GLN A 175 0.91 -5.02 8.16
CA GLN A 175 1.47 -6.33 7.78
C GLN A 175 2.77 -6.16 6.98
N GLN A 176 2.79 -5.21 6.03
CA GLN A 176 3.97 -4.92 5.22
C GLN A 176 5.13 -4.41 6.07
N SER A 177 4.89 -3.53 7.05
CA SER A 177 5.91 -3.06 7.99
C SER A 177 6.57 -4.20 8.74
N THR A 178 5.78 -5.18 9.20
CA THR A 178 6.29 -6.37 9.89
C THR A 178 7.17 -7.22 8.95
N ALA A 179 6.71 -7.47 7.72
CA ALA A 179 7.48 -8.21 6.73
C ALA A 179 8.80 -7.51 6.35
N THR A 180 8.77 -6.18 6.18
CA THR A 180 9.96 -5.37 5.90
C THR A 180 10.98 -5.45 7.05
N GLN A 181 10.53 -5.43 8.31
CA GLN A 181 11.42 -5.63 9.46
C GLN A 181 12.04 -7.03 9.51
N GLU A 182 11.29 -8.07 9.13
CA GLU A 182 11.81 -9.44 9.03
C GLU A 182 12.84 -9.59 7.90
N ILE A 183 12.62 -8.92 6.77
CA ILE A 183 13.60 -8.85 5.66
C ILE A 183 14.87 -8.17 6.16
N ALA A 184 14.78 -7.00 6.79
CA ALA A 184 15.94 -6.28 7.34
C ALA A 184 16.76 -7.16 8.29
N ARG A 185 16.08 -7.87 9.22
CA ARG A 185 16.74 -8.84 10.11
C ARG A 185 17.40 -9.98 9.34
N SER A 186 16.74 -10.52 8.32
CA SER A 186 17.28 -11.61 7.49
C SER A 186 18.51 -11.17 6.70
N MET A 187 18.52 -9.93 6.18
CA MET A 187 19.67 -9.36 5.51
C MET A 187 20.85 -9.15 6.45
N GLN A 188 20.60 -8.71 7.69
CA GLN A 188 21.66 -8.59 8.69
C GLN A 188 22.29 -9.95 9.02
N MET A 189 21.47 -10.99 9.18
CA MET A 189 21.96 -12.35 9.41
C MET A 189 22.76 -12.87 8.21
N ALA A 190 22.28 -12.62 6.98
CA ALA A 190 22.98 -12.99 5.76
C ALA A 190 24.34 -12.27 5.65
N SER A 191 24.41 -10.97 5.99
CA SER A 191 25.66 -10.22 6.02
C SER A 191 26.68 -10.88 6.94
N THR A 192 26.30 -11.17 8.19
CA THR A 192 27.18 -11.82 9.16
C THR A 192 27.63 -13.21 8.67
N ALA A 193 26.72 -14.00 8.09
CA ALA A 193 27.08 -15.30 7.53
C ALA A 193 28.05 -15.19 6.35
N THR A 194 27.90 -14.17 5.50
CA THR A 194 28.83 -13.90 4.39
C THR A 194 30.22 -13.47 4.89
N ASP A 195 30.28 -12.66 5.95
CA ASP A 195 31.53 -12.27 6.60
C ASP A 195 32.26 -13.50 7.18
N ASP A 196 31.52 -14.38 7.87
CA ASP A 196 32.04 -15.64 8.41
C ASP A 196 32.57 -16.57 7.30
N VAL A 197 31.85 -16.70 6.19
CA VAL A 197 32.31 -17.46 5.02
C VAL A 197 33.60 -16.87 4.46
N SER A 198 33.69 -15.55 4.31
CA SER A 198 34.89 -14.87 3.80
C SER A 198 36.11 -15.10 4.70
N ALA A 199 35.93 -15.03 6.03
CA ALA A 199 36.99 -15.33 7.00
C ALA A 199 37.45 -16.81 6.93
N ASN A 200 36.50 -17.73 6.82
CA ASN A 200 36.79 -19.16 6.69
C ASN A 200 37.52 -19.47 5.37
N VAL A 201 37.13 -18.85 4.26
CA VAL A 201 37.80 -18.97 2.95
C VAL A 201 39.26 -18.54 3.05
N GLY A 202 39.54 -17.40 3.70
CA GLY A 202 40.91 -16.94 3.93
C GLY A 202 41.74 -17.94 4.74
N THR A 203 41.15 -18.56 5.75
CA THR A 203 41.81 -19.57 6.58
C THR A 203 42.10 -20.86 5.79
N VAL A 204 41.14 -21.33 4.98
CA VAL A 204 41.32 -22.52 4.12
C VAL A 204 42.38 -22.27 3.04
N ALA A 205 42.38 -21.08 2.42
CA ALA A 205 43.39 -20.70 1.43
C ALA A 205 44.80 -20.73 2.04
N ALA A 206 44.98 -20.18 3.25
CA ALA A 206 46.26 -20.22 3.95
C ALA A 206 46.71 -21.67 4.26
N ALA A 207 45.80 -22.53 4.74
CA ALA A 207 46.10 -23.93 5.02
C ALA A 207 46.45 -24.74 3.75
N ALA A 208 45.78 -24.44 2.62
CA ALA A 208 46.10 -25.03 1.34
C ALA A 208 47.50 -24.64 0.86
N GLY A 209 47.87 -23.35 0.97
CA GLY A 209 49.21 -22.87 0.62
C GLY A 209 50.31 -23.54 1.45
N GLU A 210 50.09 -23.69 2.76
CA GLU A 210 51.01 -24.39 3.65
C GLU A 210 51.16 -25.88 3.30
N THR A 211 50.05 -26.54 2.95
CA THR A 211 50.05 -27.93 2.46
C THR A 211 50.81 -28.05 1.14
N GLY A 212 50.66 -27.08 0.24
CA GLY A 212 51.37 -27.00 -1.03
C GLY A 212 52.88 -26.87 -0.82
N ARG A 213 53.31 -26.03 0.12
CA ARG A 213 54.71 -25.84 0.51
C ARG A 213 55.31 -27.12 1.10
N ALA A 214 54.65 -27.72 2.09
CA ALA A 214 55.10 -28.97 2.72
C ALA A 214 55.20 -30.13 1.69
N ALA A 215 54.23 -30.22 0.76
CA ALA A 215 54.30 -31.20 -0.32
C ALA A 215 55.48 -30.96 -1.27
N GLY A 216 55.87 -29.71 -1.51
CA GLY A 216 57.07 -29.34 -2.26
C GLY A 216 58.35 -29.79 -1.56
N GLU A 217 58.46 -29.57 -0.25
CA GLU A 217 59.60 -30.00 0.56
C GLU A 217 59.77 -31.52 0.58
N VAL A 218 58.67 -32.27 0.74
CA VAL A 218 58.67 -33.74 0.68
C VAL A 218 59.10 -34.23 -0.71
N ALA A 219 58.66 -33.58 -1.78
CA ALA A 219 59.07 -33.93 -3.14
C ALA A 219 60.58 -33.74 -3.33
N SER A 220 61.13 -32.59 -2.93
CA SER A 220 62.57 -32.33 -3.00
C SER A 220 63.38 -33.32 -2.16
N ALA A 221 62.95 -33.61 -0.92
CA ALA A 221 63.62 -34.60 -0.08
C ALA A 221 63.60 -36.02 -0.69
N SER A 222 62.52 -36.36 -1.39
CA SER A 222 62.39 -37.65 -2.09
C SER A 222 63.31 -37.74 -3.31
N GLU A 223 63.45 -36.65 -4.07
CA GLU A 223 64.41 -36.53 -5.18
C GLU A 223 65.85 -36.65 -4.70
N ASP A 224 66.19 -35.95 -3.60
CA ASP A 224 67.51 -36.03 -2.98
C ASP A 224 67.83 -37.45 -2.51
N LEU A 225 66.86 -38.12 -1.86
CA LEU A 225 67.00 -39.50 -1.41
C LEU A 225 67.16 -40.48 -2.59
N ALA A 226 66.42 -40.29 -3.67
CA ALA A 226 66.57 -41.08 -4.89
C ALA A 226 67.98 -40.90 -5.48
N GLY A 227 68.49 -39.67 -5.53
CA GLY A 227 69.85 -39.37 -5.98
C GLY A 227 70.94 -39.93 -5.06
N GLN A 228 70.74 -39.93 -3.74
CA GLN A 228 71.63 -40.62 -2.80
C GLN A 228 71.62 -42.14 -2.98
N THR A 229 70.45 -42.72 -3.20
CA THR A 229 70.28 -44.16 -3.42
C THR A 229 70.99 -44.61 -4.69
N GLU A 230 70.93 -43.84 -5.77
CA GLU A 230 71.61 -44.17 -7.02
C GLU A 230 73.14 -44.03 -6.91
N ARG A 231 73.63 -43.04 -6.15
CA ARG A 231 75.05 -42.92 -5.80
C ARG A 231 75.54 -44.10 -4.96
N LEU A 232 74.73 -44.56 -3.99
CA LEU A 232 75.04 -45.73 -3.18
C LEU A 232 75.08 -47.00 -4.04
N ARG A 233 74.10 -47.21 -4.92
CA ARG A 233 74.09 -48.32 -5.89
C ARG A 233 75.35 -48.33 -6.76
N SER A 234 75.74 -47.16 -7.28
CA SER A 234 76.94 -47.01 -8.10
C SER A 234 78.21 -47.34 -7.31
N SER A 235 78.30 -46.87 -6.06
CA SER A 235 79.44 -47.15 -5.17
C SER A 235 79.55 -48.62 -4.81
N VAL A 236 78.41 -49.29 -4.54
CA VAL A 236 78.36 -50.74 -4.28
C VAL A 236 78.78 -51.54 -5.52
N ARG A 237 78.29 -51.19 -6.72
CA ARG A 237 78.76 -51.82 -7.98
C ARG A 237 80.27 -51.66 -8.15
N ALA A 238 80.78 -50.44 -8.04
CA ALA A 238 82.21 -50.17 -8.17
C ALA A 238 83.08 -50.89 -7.12
N PHE A 239 82.53 -51.12 -5.92
CA PHE A 239 83.19 -51.93 -4.90
C PHE A 239 83.19 -53.43 -5.29
N LEU A 240 82.05 -53.98 -5.72
CA LEU A 240 81.93 -55.36 -6.14
C LEU A 240 82.79 -55.68 -7.38
N ASP A 241 82.88 -54.76 -8.34
CA ASP A 241 83.72 -54.92 -9.53
C ASP A 241 85.20 -54.93 -9.14
N ARG A 242 85.65 -54.01 -8.28
CA ARG A 242 87.01 -54.03 -7.73
C ARG A 242 87.31 -55.31 -6.95
N ALA A 243 86.37 -55.78 -6.13
CA ALA A 243 86.54 -57.03 -5.39
C ALA A 243 86.66 -58.24 -6.31
N ARG A 244 85.91 -58.28 -7.42
CA ARG A 244 86.04 -59.32 -8.47
C ARG A 244 87.38 -59.24 -9.21
N ASP A 245 87.86 -58.04 -9.52
CA ASP A 245 89.16 -57.84 -10.18
C ASP A 245 90.32 -58.32 -9.29
N VAL A 246 90.27 -58.01 -7.99
CA VAL A 246 91.24 -58.51 -7.00
C VAL A 246 91.16 -60.03 -6.87
N ALA A 247 89.95 -60.61 -6.84
CA ALA A 247 89.79 -62.06 -6.81
C ALA A 247 90.27 -62.76 -8.10
N GLY A 248 90.11 -62.12 -9.26
CA GLY A 248 90.59 -62.64 -10.55
C GLY A 248 92.11 -62.57 -10.69
N THR A 249 92.73 -61.47 -10.25
CA THR A 249 94.19 -61.31 -10.25
C THR A 249 94.87 -62.24 -9.25
N ALA A 250 94.30 -62.45 -8.06
CA ALA A 250 94.78 -63.43 -7.09
C ALA A 250 94.70 -64.88 -7.60
N ARG A 251 93.74 -65.20 -8.48
CA ARG A 251 93.57 -66.53 -9.08
C ARG A 251 94.41 -66.75 -10.34
N ALA A 252 94.94 -65.69 -10.95
CA ALA A 252 95.89 -65.74 -12.07
C ALA A 252 97.36 -65.72 -11.61
N ALA A 253 97.62 -65.33 -10.36
CA ALA A 253 98.94 -65.31 -9.73
C ALA A 253 99.26 -66.59 -8.91
N ALA A 254 98.32 -67.54 -8.85
CA ALA A 254 98.47 -68.87 -8.26
C ALA A 254 98.51 -69.93 -9.36
#